data_AF-A0A3P3W2G5-F1
#
_entry.id   AF-A0A3P3W2G5-F1
#
_cell.length_a   1.000
_cell.length_b   1.000
_cell.length_c   1.000
_cell.angle_alpha   90.00
_cell.angle_beta   90.00
_cell.angle_gamma   90.00
#
_symmetry.space_group_name_H-M   'P 1'
#
loop_
_entity.id
_entity.type
_entity.pdbx_description
1 polymer ?
#
loop_
_entity_poly.entity_id
_entity_poly.type
_entity_poly.pdbx_seq_one_letter_code
_entity_poly.pdbx_strand_id
1 'polypeptide(L)'
;MKKIIHKIMLLTILISVISCSPKQELGNNYFLDNGKIIYRYKSSTVSWPVNPLENKYMDVENADVESFTALEPYGYAKDKNNFYYKGNKIENIDYATFEVSGNSSTGIAKDKNYVYQYSNPNIKIENIDAKTYQKVIFPKSTKVWYKDKNHFYLNNEPIKVDVNTFTALNENFYADSDHIYYFKRDKSFDSFKEPDILNQKLIDTVQKLQTNNYIYTITENLNLKRIPIKKDSKIQFFNSYFAFIIVDNQVYCNGDLMDEVDFDTFEFFTYPNSKSPTEFSKDKNHVYYYDEILVGADPKTAKLNDKNQLVDGDYKWVPDLYSTNNNIFKEKIDE
;
A
#
# COMPACT_ATOMS: atom_id res chain seq x y z
N MET A 1 20.29 70.65 -47.21
CA MET A 1 18.93 70.45 -46.67
C MET A 1 19.04 69.86 -45.26
N LYS A 2 18.48 70.58 -44.26
CA LYS A 2 18.14 70.24 -42.85
C LYS A 2 18.98 69.16 -42.13
N LYS A 3 19.93 69.52 -41.25
CA LYS A 3 19.79 69.68 -39.77
C LYS A 3 18.88 68.64 -39.10
N ILE A 4 19.40 67.90 -38.12
CA ILE A 4 18.96 67.92 -36.70
C ILE A 4 20.04 67.25 -35.83
N ILE A 5 20.55 68.05 -34.90
CA ILE A 5 21.34 67.68 -33.72
C ILE A 5 20.32 67.34 -32.62
N HIS A 6 20.49 66.23 -31.90
CA HIS A 6 19.93 66.08 -30.55
C HIS A 6 20.97 65.43 -29.63
N LYS A 7 21.36 66.20 -28.61
CA LYS A 7 22.06 65.75 -27.40
C LYS A 7 21.18 64.73 -26.68
N ILE A 8 21.74 63.59 -26.28
CA ILE A 8 21.21 62.82 -25.16
C ILE A 8 22.33 62.71 -24.12
N MET A 9 22.04 63.30 -22.97
CA MET A 9 22.82 63.28 -21.74
C MET A 9 22.95 61.83 -21.27
N LEU A 10 24.18 61.32 -21.15
CA LEU A 10 24.45 60.05 -20.47
C LEU A 10 24.25 60.28 -18.97
N LEU A 11 23.08 59.91 -18.45
CA LEU A 11 22.83 59.82 -17.02
C LEU A 11 23.28 58.42 -16.58
N THR A 12 24.51 58.31 -16.07
CA THR A 12 25.00 57.09 -15.42
C THR A 12 24.28 56.93 -14.08
N ILE A 13 23.14 56.24 -14.09
CA ILE A 13 22.55 55.69 -12.89
C ILE A 13 23.44 54.52 -12.45
N LEU A 14 24.22 54.73 -11.39
CA LEU A 14 24.78 53.64 -10.59
C LEU A 14 23.61 52.85 -10.01
N ILE A 15 23.18 51.80 -10.71
CA ILE A 15 22.37 50.75 -10.11
C ILE A 15 23.35 49.97 -9.26
N SER A 16 23.37 50.23 -7.96
CA SER A 16 23.92 49.31 -6.98
C SER A 16 23.14 48.01 -7.10
N VAL A 17 23.70 47.08 -7.85
CA VAL A 17 23.24 45.70 -7.88
C VAL A 17 23.42 45.21 -6.45
N ILE A 18 22.32 45.17 -5.68
CA ILE A 18 22.22 44.27 -4.54
C ILE A 18 22.32 42.89 -5.18
N SER A 19 23.55 42.39 -5.37
CA SER A 19 23.77 41.03 -5.82
C SER A 19 23.42 40.12 -4.65
N CYS A 20 22.12 39.90 -4.46
CA CYS A 20 21.67 38.71 -3.77
C CYS A 20 22.06 37.57 -4.70
N SER A 21 23.26 37.02 -4.51
CA SER A 21 23.68 35.80 -5.21
C SER A 21 22.57 34.77 -5.01
N PRO A 22 22.08 34.11 -6.07
CA PRO A 22 21.05 33.09 -5.91
C PRO A 22 21.59 32.01 -4.97
N LYS A 23 20.74 31.61 -4.00
CA LYS A 23 21.03 30.48 -3.09
C LYS A 23 21.42 29.27 -3.93
N GLN A 24 22.61 28.73 -3.70
CA GLN A 24 23.07 27.54 -4.43
C GLN A 24 22.39 26.32 -3.84
N GLU A 25 21.66 25.56 -4.65
CA GLU A 25 21.03 24.31 -4.20
C GLU A 25 22.07 23.21 -3.97
N LEU A 26 21.97 22.55 -2.81
CA LEU A 26 22.82 21.43 -2.42
C LEU A 26 22.07 20.09 -2.45
N GLY A 27 20.76 20.11 -2.72
CA GLY A 27 19.88 18.95 -2.74
C GLY A 27 19.04 18.79 -1.46
N ASN A 28 17.93 18.04 -1.55
CA ASN A 28 17.04 17.73 -0.41
C ASN A 28 16.62 18.95 0.45
N ASN A 29 16.33 20.09 -0.18
CA ASN A 29 15.99 21.36 0.47
C ASN A 29 17.13 22.05 1.23
N TYR A 30 18.38 21.61 1.08
CA TYR A 30 19.56 22.33 1.57
C TYR A 30 20.10 23.30 0.51
N PHE A 31 20.58 24.46 0.97
CA PHE A 31 21.15 25.49 0.13
C PHE A 31 22.39 26.12 0.79
N LEU A 32 23.33 26.59 -0.02
CA LEU A 32 24.40 27.50 0.40
C LEU A 32 23.94 28.93 0.16
N ASP A 33 23.91 29.74 1.23
CA ASP A 33 23.55 31.16 1.20
C ASP A 33 24.55 31.98 2.02
N ASN A 34 25.25 32.90 1.36
CA ASN A 34 26.25 33.78 1.99
C ASN A 34 27.26 33.04 2.90
N GLY A 35 27.78 31.90 2.43
CA GLY A 35 28.78 31.12 3.19
C GLY A 35 28.19 30.30 4.35
N LYS A 36 26.86 30.14 4.41
CA LYS A 36 26.18 29.30 5.39
C LYS A 36 25.32 28.25 4.72
N ILE A 37 25.19 27.10 5.37
CA ILE A 37 24.19 26.10 5.00
C ILE A 37 22.84 26.48 5.62
N ILE A 38 21.80 26.49 4.79
CA ILE A 38 20.42 26.71 5.21
C ILE A 38 19.52 25.57 4.72
N TYR A 39 18.43 25.31 5.45
CA TYR A 39 17.43 24.30 5.10
C TYR A 39 16.06 24.94 4.88
N ARG A 40 15.40 24.61 3.76
CA ARG A 40 14.04 25.05 3.44
C ARG A 40 13.01 24.12 4.05
N TYR A 41 12.37 24.54 5.14
CA TYR A 41 11.35 23.74 5.84
C TYR A 41 9.92 24.01 5.38
N LYS A 42 9.70 25.11 4.63
CA LYS A 42 8.41 25.42 4.01
C LYS A 42 8.64 25.87 2.57
N SER A 43 7.88 25.29 1.64
CA SER A 43 7.87 25.72 0.24
C SER A 43 6.49 26.21 -0.21
N SER A 44 6.47 27.15 -1.15
CA SER A 44 5.26 27.69 -1.78
C SER A 44 4.60 26.78 -2.82
N THR A 45 5.05 25.54 -2.95
CA THR A 45 4.58 24.57 -3.96
C THR A 45 3.11 24.16 -3.83
N VAL A 46 2.36 24.69 -2.85
CA VAL A 46 0.98 24.30 -2.57
C VAL A 46 -0.05 25.22 -3.27
N SER A 47 0.36 26.35 -3.85
CA SER A 47 -0.55 27.24 -4.60
C SER A 47 0.08 27.81 -5.87
N TRP A 48 -0.66 27.80 -6.97
CA TRP A 48 -0.33 28.55 -8.20
C TRP A 48 -0.89 29.98 -8.12
N PRO A 49 -0.11 31.03 -8.43
CA PRO A 49 1.31 31.00 -8.83
C PRO A 49 2.26 30.72 -7.66
N VAL A 50 3.32 29.96 -7.94
CA VAL A 50 4.41 29.71 -6.97
C VAL A 50 5.04 31.05 -6.60
N ASN A 51 4.98 31.41 -5.32
CA ASN A 51 5.61 32.62 -4.80
C ASN A 51 6.88 32.26 -4.01
N PRO A 52 8.09 32.47 -4.56
CA PRO A 52 9.34 32.12 -3.86
C PRO A 52 9.56 32.86 -2.54
N LEU A 53 8.88 34.00 -2.31
CA LEU A 53 8.96 34.78 -1.07
C LEU A 53 8.34 34.07 0.14
N GLU A 54 7.47 33.07 -0.09
CA GLU A 54 6.88 32.30 1.01
C GLU A 54 7.74 31.11 1.45
N ASN A 55 8.83 30.84 0.76
CA ASN A 55 9.80 29.84 1.19
C ASN A 55 10.39 30.28 2.54
N LYS A 56 10.33 29.39 3.53
CA LYS A 56 10.97 29.64 4.82
C LYS A 56 12.18 28.76 4.98
N TYR A 57 13.26 29.39 5.42
CA TYR A 57 14.56 28.78 5.64
C TYR A 57 14.95 28.88 7.11
N MET A 58 15.81 27.97 7.55
CA MET A 58 16.50 28.02 8.84
C MET A 58 17.98 27.78 8.62
N ASP A 59 18.82 28.40 9.46
CA ASP A 59 20.26 28.11 9.49
C ASP A 59 20.47 26.66 9.95
N VAL A 60 21.40 25.95 9.30
CA VAL A 60 21.89 24.66 9.78
C VAL A 60 23.07 24.94 10.70
N GLU A 61 22.81 24.96 12.01
CA GLU A 61 23.78 25.40 12.99
C GLU A 61 25.06 24.53 12.98
N ASN A 62 26.22 25.20 12.97
CA ASN A 62 27.55 24.59 13.02
C ASN A 62 27.89 23.62 11.86
N ALA A 63 27.17 23.71 10.74
CA ALA A 63 27.48 22.95 9.54
C ALA A 63 28.83 23.35 8.95
N ASP A 64 29.70 22.36 8.73
CA ASP A 64 30.94 22.56 8.00
C ASP A 64 30.65 22.61 6.50
N VAL A 65 30.68 23.83 5.94
CA VAL A 65 30.29 24.09 4.54
C VAL A 65 31.13 23.29 3.54
N GLU A 66 32.44 23.12 3.80
CA GLU A 66 33.36 22.48 2.86
C GLU A 66 33.10 20.97 2.72
N SER A 67 32.66 20.32 3.79
CA SER A 67 32.37 18.88 3.81
C SER A 67 30.87 18.54 3.76
N PHE A 68 30.01 19.55 3.69
CA PHE A 68 28.56 19.35 3.70
C PHE A 68 28.08 18.59 2.46
N THR A 69 27.32 17.53 2.70
CA THR A 69 26.71 16.70 1.67
C THR A 69 25.26 16.40 2.04
N ALA A 70 24.32 16.83 1.19
CA ALA A 70 22.93 16.40 1.30
C ALA A 70 22.83 14.92 0.91
N LEU A 71 22.12 14.12 1.70
CA LEU A 71 21.93 12.69 1.48
C LEU A 71 20.55 12.45 0.87
N GLU A 72 20.52 11.79 -0.29
CA GLU A 72 19.27 11.38 -0.90
C GLU A 72 18.77 10.04 -0.35
N PRO A 73 17.44 9.89 -0.16
CA PRO A 73 16.39 10.90 -0.20
C PRO A 73 15.92 11.32 1.23
N TYR A 74 15.23 12.47 1.32
CA TYR A 74 14.45 12.94 2.48
C TYR A 74 15.18 13.71 3.60
N GLY A 75 15.89 14.78 3.23
CA GLY A 75 16.28 15.82 4.18
C GLY A 75 17.38 15.41 5.16
N TYR A 76 17.96 14.23 5.00
CA TYR A 76 19.21 13.86 5.65
C TYR A 76 20.37 14.63 5.00
N ALA A 77 21.36 14.96 5.80
CA ALA A 77 22.63 15.49 5.33
C ALA A 77 23.73 15.11 6.32
N LYS A 78 24.98 15.25 5.90
CA LYS A 78 26.13 15.10 6.78
C LYS A 78 27.20 16.12 6.46
N ASP A 79 28.07 16.36 7.41
CA ASP A 79 29.37 16.98 7.20
C ASP A 79 30.46 16.06 7.80
N LYS A 80 31.70 16.53 7.90
CA LYS A 80 32.82 15.74 8.44
C LYS A 80 32.64 15.30 9.91
N ASN A 81 31.80 15.98 10.68
CA ASN A 81 31.66 15.80 12.13
C ASN A 81 30.22 15.46 12.57
N ASN A 82 29.21 15.72 11.75
CA ASN A 82 27.81 15.69 12.15
C ASN A 82 26.90 15.08 11.08
N PHE A 83 25.74 14.58 11.53
CA PHE A 83 24.59 14.32 10.67
C PHE A 83 23.46 15.28 11.00
N TYR A 84 22.66 15.58 9.98
CA TYR A 84 21.52 16.49 10.06
C TYR A 84 20.27 15.84 9.48
N TYR A 85 19.12 16.17 10.04
CA TYR A 85 17.81 15.83 9.52
C TYR A 85 16.93 17.08 9.49
N LYS A 86 16.47 17.44 8.28
CA LYS A 86 15.65 18.64 8.01
C LYS A 86 16.22 19.91 8.65
N GLY A 87 17.53 20.13 8.48
CA GLY A 87 18.24 21.29 8.99
C GLY A 87 18.67 21.22 10.45
N ASN A 88 18.25 20.21 11.21
CA ASN A 88 18.62 20.05 12.62
C ASN A 88 19.69 18.98 12.77
N LYS A 89 20.67 19.21 13.64
CA LYS A 89 21.66 18.20 14.00
C LYS A 89 20.98 16.99 14.68
N ILE A 90 21.40 15.79 14.33
CA ILE A 90 20.96 14.55 14.97
C ILE A 90 21.85 14.30 16.18
N GLU A 91 21.25 14.23 17.37
CA GLU A 91 21.98 14.08 18.62
C GLU A 91 21.99 12.63 19.11
N ASN A 92 22.94 12.31 19.98
CA ASN A 92 23.04 11.01 20.68
C ASN A 92 23.21 9.77 19.78
N ILE A 93 23.83 9.96 18.61
CA ILE A 93 24.23 8.90 17.66
C ILE A 93 25.73 8.61 17.72
N ASP A 94 26.15 7.41 17.33
CA ASP A 94 27.55 7.14 17.03
C ASP A 94 27.88 7.62 15.60
N TYR A 95 28.41 8.83 15.48
CA TYR A 95 28.68 9.48 14.18
C TYR A 95 29.58 8.67 13.25
N ALA A 96 30.54 7.90 13.79
CA ALA A 96 31.49 7.14 12.99
C ALA A 96 30.84 5.94 12.30
N THR A 97 29.74 5.43 12.85
CA THR A 97 29.03 4.25 12.34
C THR A 97 27.60 4.52 11.92
N PHE A 98 27.11 5.76 12.06
CA PHE A 98 25.76 6.13 11.67
C PHE A 98 25.61 6.07 10.15
N GLU A 99 24.58 5.34 9.71
CA GLU A 99 24.24 5.16 8.32
C GLU A 99 22.75 5.39 8.09
N VAL A 100 22.45 5.95 6.92
CA VAL A 100 21.09 6.17 6.45
C VAL A 100 20.99 5.60 5.04
N SER A 101 19.96 4.82 4.78
CA SER A 101 19.70 4.21 3.48
C SER A 101 18.21 4.09 3.22
N GLY A 102 17.84 3.81 1.97
CA GLY A 102 16.44 3.65 1.55
C GLY A 102 15.75 4.99 1.33
N ASN A 103 14.44 5.06 1.56
CA ASN A 103 13.64 6.26 1.34
C ASN A 103 12.57 6.42 2.42
N SER A 104 11.72 7.46 2.37
CA SER A 104 10.72 7.71 3.44
C SER A 104 9.83 6.51 3.77
N SER A 105 9.61 5.61 2.81
CA SER A 105 8.75 4.44 2.98
C SER A 105 9.53 3.18 3.35
N THR A 106 10.84 3.14 3.10
CA THR A 106 11.65 1.92 3.21
C THR A 106 13.02 2.11 3.85
N GLY A 107 13.20 3.22 4.53
CA GLY A 107 14.49 3.71 4.98
C GLY A 107 14.91 3.14 6.32
N ILE A 108 16.23 3.02 6.49
CA ILE A 108 16.87 2.61 7.74
C ILE A 108 17.80 3.75 8.16
N ALA A 109 17.69 4.16 9.42
CA ALA A 109 18.66 5.01 10.10
C ALA A 109 19.18 4.22 11.30
N LYS A 110 20.48 3.92 11.34
CA LYS A 110 21.08 3.14 12.44
C LYS A 110 22.54 3.49 12.64
N ASP A 111 23.05 3.18 13.82
CA ASP A 111 24.48 3.08 14.08
C ASP A 111 24.84 1.68 14.59
N LYS A 112 26.08 1.47 15.05
CA LYS A 112 26.51 0.15 15.56
C LYS A 112 25.72 -0.35 16.78
N ASN A 113 25.05 0.53 17.52
CA ASN A 113 24.37 0.25 18.78
C ASN A 113 22.85 0.28 18.66
N TYR A 114 22.29 1.21 17.87
CA TYR A 114 20.86 1.51 17.85
C TYR A 114 20.29 1.67 16.44
N VAL A 115 19.01 1.36 16.29
CA VAL A 115 18.19 1.74 15.13
C VAL A 115 17.31 2.91 15.56
N TYR A 116 17.06 3.84 14.64
CA TYR A 116 16.33 5.09 14.89
C TYR A 116 15.10 5.19 13.98
N GLN A 117 14.10 5.95 14.41
CA GLN A 117 12.94 6.25 13.57
C GLN A 117 13.37 7.06 12.35
N TYR A 118 13.15 6.53 11.14
CA TYR A 118 13.62 7.18 9.91
C TYR A 118 13.09 8.62 9.71
N SER A 119 11.87 8.91 10.16
CA SER A 119 11.28 10.25 10.08
C SER A 119 11.61 11.18 11.25
N ASN A 120 12.27 10.65 12.30
CA ASN A 120 12.72 11.40 13.46
C ASN A 120 13.94 10.68 14.09
N PRO A 121 15.15 10.82 13.53
CA PRO A 121 16.31 10.04 13.93
C PRO A 121 16.87 10.38 15.32
N ASN A 122 16.26 11.32 16.05
CA ASN A 122 16.54 11.54 17.47
C ASN A 122 15.82 10.53 18.38
N ILE A 123 14.89 9.74 17.84
CA ILE A 123 14.15 8.69 18.56
C ILE A 123 14.78 7.34 18.26
N LYS A 124 15.35 6.72 19.30
CA LYS A 124 15.84 5.34 19.28
C LYS A 124 14.66 4.37 19.32
N ILE A 125 14.78 3.28 18.58
CA ILE A 125 13.84 2.16 18.65
C ILE A 125 14.47 1.12 19.58
N GLU A 126 13.81 0.90 20.71
CA GLU A 126 14.31 0.00 21.75
C GLU A 126 14.21 -1.46 21.34
N ASN A 127 15.04 -2.31 21.94
CA ASN A 127 15.01 -3.77 21.79
C ASN A 127 15.29 -4.31 20.38
N ILE A 128 15.97 -3.54 19.52
CA ILE A 128 16.42 -4.00 18.20
C ILE A 128 17.93 -4.29 18.20
N ASP A 129 18.35 -5.44 17.67
CA ASP A 129 19.76 -5.71 17.41
C ASP A 129 20.22 -4.96 16.14
N ALA A 130 20.76 -3.75 16.33
CA ALA A 130 21.16 -2.87 15.23
C ALA A 130 22.20 -3.49 14.28
N LYS A 131 23.07 -4.37 14.82
CA LYS A 131 24.11 -5.05 14.05
C LYS A 131 23.52 -5.98 12.99
N THR A 132 22.44 -6.67 13.32
CA THR A 132 21.78 -7.65 12.42
C THR A 132 20.50 -7.11 11.77
N TYR A 133 20.06 -5.91 12.15
CA TYR A 133 18.89 -5.27 11.57
C TYR A 133 19.06 -4.97 10.08
N GLN A 134 18.14 -5.49 9.28
CA GLN A 134 18.16 -5.38 7.82
C GLN A 134 16.76 -5.37 7.22
N LYS A 135 16.67 -4.79 6.03
CA LYS A 135 15.49 -4.84 5.16
C LYS A 135 15.40 -6.22 4.50
N VAL A 136 14.20 -6.79 4.46
CA VAL A 136 13.86 -8.04 3.78
C VAL A 136 12.77 -7.76 2.76
N ILE A 137 13.00 -8.20 1.52
CA ILE A 137 12.04 -8.10 0.43
C ILE A 137 11.66 -9.53 0.06
N PHE A 138 10.38 -9.86 0.19
CA PHE A 138 9.86 -11.12 -0.32
C PHE A 138 9.36 -10.91 -1.75
N PRO A 139 9.80 -11.70 -2.74
CA PRO A 139 9.40 -11.54 -4.14
C PRO A 139 7.88 -11.59 -4.36
N LYS A 140 7.15 -12.31 -3.51
CA LYS A 140 5.71 -12.49 -3.57
C LYS A 140 4.90 -11.46 -2.77
N SER A 141 5.55 -10.44 -2.21
CA SER A 141 4.93 -9.43 -1.35
C SER A 141 5.26 -8.03 -1.85
N THR A 142 4.26 -7.15 -1.82
CA THR A 142 4.45 -5.71 -2.06
C THR A 142 4.94 -4.98 -0.80
N LYS A 143 4.85 -5.61 0.38
CA LYS A 143 5.33 -5.07 1.64
C LYS A 143 6.82 -5.31 1.81
N VAL A 144 7.47 -4.30 2.38
CA VAL A 144 8.84 -4.38 2.87
C VAL A 144 8.82 -4.81 4.32
N TRP A 145 9.66 -5.78 4.65
CA TRP A 145 9.85 -6.27 6.00
C TRP A 145 11.20 -5.84 6.54
N TYR A 146 11.33 -5.87 7.87
CA TYR A 146 12.60 -5.71 8.54
C TYR A 146 12.77 -6.82 9.54
N LYS A 147 14.01 -7.29 9.71
CA LYS A 147 14.33 -8.28 10.71
C LYS A 147 15.69 -8.00 11.32
N ASP A 148 15.88 -8.47 12.54
CA ASP A 148 17.19 -8.74 13.10
C ASP A 148 17.36 -10.26 13.32
N LYS A 149 18.36 -10.66 14.09
CA LYS A 149 18.60 -12.08 14.38
C LYS A 149 17.50 -12.74 15.26
N ASN A 150 16.70 -11.95 15.96
CA ASN A 150 15.75 -12.40 16.97
C ASN A 150 14.29 -12.24 16.54
N HIS A 151 13.96 -11.22 15.74
CA HIS A 151 12.58 -10.88 15.39
C HIS A 151 12.44 -10.36 13.96
N PHE A 152 11.24 -10.54 13.40
CA PHE A 152 10.72 -9.66 12.34
C PHE A 152 9.96 -8.50 12.97
N TYR A 153 9.86 -7.39 12.23
CA TYR A 153 9.24 -6.16 12.72
C TYR A 153 8.12 -5.68 11.80
N LEU A 154 7.04 -5.19 12.41
CA LEU A 154 5.94 -4.49 11.76
C LEU A 154 5.71 -3.16 12.51
N ASN A 155 5.78 -2.04 11.80
CA ASN A 155 5.65 -0.70 12.40
C ASN A 155 6.62 -0.47 13.59
N ASN A 156 7.85 -0.96 13.48
CA ASN A 156 8.90 -0.94 14.51
C ASN A 156 8.64 -1.82 15.74
N GLU A 157 7.57 -2.60 15.75
CA GLU A 157 7.27 -3.55 16.84
C GLU A 157 7.61 -4.99 16.42
N PRO A 158 8.18 -5.81 17.32
CA PRO A 158 8.49 -7.21 17.01
C PRO A 158 7.19 -8.01 16.82
N ILE A 159 7.18 -8.86 15.80
CA ILE A 159 6.09 -9.83 15.57
C ILE A 159 6.52 -11.23 15.99
N LYS A 160 5.56 -12.01 16.50
CA LYS A 160 5.78 -13.37 16.96
C LYS A 160 5.70 -14.34 15.79
N VAL A 161 6.86 -14.69 15.22
CA VAL A 161 7.02 -15.63 14.11
C VAL A 161 8.30 -16.45 14.30
N ASP A 162 8.41 -17.61 13.65
CA ASP A 162 9.72 -18.26 13.49
C ASP A 162 10.57 -17.51 12.45
N VAL A 163 11.57 -16.78 12.95
CA VAL A 163 12.45 -15.90 12.17
C VAL A 163 13.25 -16.61 11.09
N ASN A 164 13.50 -17.92 11.24
CA ASN A 164 14.29 -18.68 10.27
C ASN A 164 13.46 -19.12 9.07
N THR A 165 12.15 -19.30 9.25
CA THR A 165 11.26 -19.86 8.23
C THR A 165 10.22 -18.87 7.71
N PHE A 166 10.06 -17.71 8.36
CA PHE A 166 9.10 -16.69 7.95
C PHE A 166 9.31 -16.19 6.51
N THR A 167 8.26 -16.26 5.70
CA THR A 167 8.26 -15.91 4.27
C THR A 167 6.88 -15.41 3.81
N ALA A 168 6.84 -14.73 2.66
CA ALA A 168 5.57 -14.42 1.98
C ALA A 168 5.15 -15.56 1.06
N LEU A 169 3.90 -16.01 1.20
CA LEU A 169 3.29 -16.99 0.30
C LEU A 169 2.66 -16.32 -0.93
N ASN A 170 2.03 -15.15 -0.73
CA ASN A 170 1.54 -14.23 -1.77
C ASN A 170 1.34 -12.82 -1.16
N GLU A 171 0.61 -11.93 -1.85
CA GLU A 171 0.40 -10.55 -1.39
C GLU A 171 -0.38 -10.45 -0.06
N ASN A 172 -1.23 -11.45 0.22
CA ASN A 172 -2.16 -11.46 1.35
C ASN A 172 -1.72 -12.38 2.49
N PHE A 173 -0.95 -13.42 2.20
CA PHE A 173 -0.56 -14.47 3.13
C PHE A 173 0.95 -14.57 3.30
N TYR A 174 1.36 -14.69 4.56
CA TYR A 174 2.71 -15.02 4.99
C TYR A 174 2.67 -16.31 5.76
N ALA A 175 3.80 -16.99 5.92
CA ALA A 175 3.88 -18.18 6.73
C ALA A 175 5.25 -18.32 7.38
N ASP A 176 5.28 -19.05 8.47
CA ASP A 176 6.47 -19.72 8.96
C ASP A 176 6.24 -21.24 8.90
N SER A 177 7.06 -22.04 9.59
CA SER A 177 6.94 -23.50 9.55
C SER A 177 5.65 -24.08 10.16
N ASP A 178 4.94 -23.32 11.03
CA ASP A 178 3.77 -23.83 11.79
C ASP A 178 2.51 -22.96 11.64
N HIS A 179 2.63 -21.72 11.14
CA HIS A 179 1.52 -20.78 11.06
C HIS A 179 1.42 -20.09 9.70
N ILE A 180 0.18 -19.78 9.33
CA ILE A 180 -0.14 -18.81 8.27
C ILE A 180 -0.55 -17.50 8.94
N TYR A 181 -0.11 -16.38 8.36
CA TYR A 181 -0.35 -15.03 8.81
C TYR A 181 -1.01 -14.19 7.72
N TYR A 182 -1.81 -13.21 8.12
CA TYR A 182 -2.54 -12.31 7.23
C TYR A 182 -2.87 -10.98 7.93
N PHE A 183 -3.17 -9.95 7.14
CA PHE A 183 -3.63 -8.67 7.67
C PHE A 183 -5.15 -8.61 7.74
N LYS A 184 -5.69 -8.12 8.86
CA LYS A 184 -7.11 -7.80 9.02
C LYS A 184 -7.44 -6.40 8.51
N ARG A 185 -8.74 -6.11 8.44
CA ARG A 185 -9.28 -4.79 8.08
C ARG A 185 -8.74 -3.63 8.93
N ASP A 186 -8.54 -3.86 10.22
CA ASP A 186 -7.96 -2.89 11.17
C ASP A 186 -6.43 -2.77 11.06
N LYS A 187 -5.83 -3.43 10.06
CA LYS A 187 -4.38 -3.52 9.81
C LYS A 187 -3.59 -4.29 10.87
N SER A 188 -4.26 -4.98 11.80
CA SER A 188 -3.60 -5.93 12.67
C SER A 188 -3.08 -7.13 11.88
N PHE A 189 -1.98 -7.72 12.34
CA PHE A 189 -1.34 -8.89 11.73
C PHE A 189 -1.68 -10.11 12.57
N ASP A 190 -2.59 -10.94 12.05
CA ASP A 190 -3.12 -12.11 12.76
C ASP A 190 -2.59 -13.41 12.14
N SER A 191 -2.78 -14.52 12.85
CA SER A 191 -2.25 -15.82 12.48
C SER A 191 -3.16 -16.96 12.87
N PHE A 192 -2.93 -18.11 12.26
CA PHE A 192 -3.51 -19.37 12.70
C PHE A 192 -2.56 -20.52 12.38
N LYS A 193 -2.70 -21.60 13.14
CA LYS A 193 -1.87 -22.79 13.01
C LYS A 193 -2.19 -23.55 11.72
N GLU A 194 -1.15 -23.86 10.95
CA GLU A 194 -1.16 -24.73 9.77
C GLU A 194 0.21 -25.44 9.72
N PRO A 195 0.35 -26.60 10.39
CA PRO A 195 1.64 -27.26 10.55
C PRO A 195 2.26 -27.69 9.23
N ASP A 196 3.59 -27.62 9.16
CA ASP A 196 4.38 -28.04 8.00
C ASP A 196 3.98 -27.33 6.69
N ILE A 197 3.35 -26.16 6.76
CA ILE A 197 2.80 -25.44 5.60
C ILE A 197 3.83 -25.24 4.48
N LEU A 198 5.09 -24.95 4.83
CA LEU A 198 6.16 -24.74 3.87
C LEU A 198 6.60 -26.02 3.12
N ASN A 199 6.23 -27.19 3.63
CA ASN A 199 6.47 -28.49 2.99
C ASN A 199 5.24 -28.98 2.18
N GLN A 200 4.12 -28.27 2.25
CA GLN A 200 2.92 -28.61 1.51
C GLN A 200 3.00 -28.15 0.05
N LYS A 201 2.22 -28.80 -0.82
CA LYS A 201 2.02 -28.32 -2.19
C LYS A 201 1.04 -27.15 -2.15
N LEU A 202 1.55 -25.94 -2.37
CA LEU A 202 0.74 -24.73 -2.38
C LEU A 202 0.31 -24.36 -3.80
N ILE A 203 -0.93 -23.89 -3.94
CA ILE A 203 -1.36 -23.13 -5.11
C ILE A 203 -1.72 -21.73 -4.62
N ASP A 204 -0.87 -20.77 -4.95
CA ASP A 204 -1.08 -19.37 -4.59
C ASP A 204 -1.45 -18.53 -5.81
N THR A 205 -2.42 -17.65 -5.62
CA THR A 205 -2.74 -16.53 -6.51
C THR A 205 -2.65 -15.24 -5.70
N VAL A 206 -2.89 -14.08 -6.32
CA VAL A 206 -2.87 -12.78 -5.62
C VAL A 206 -3.75 -12.79 -4.36
N GLN A 207 -4.92 -13.44 -4.41
CA GLN A 207 -5.92 -13.37 -3.33
C GLN A 207 -6.17 -14.68 -2.58
N LYS A 208 -5.77 -15.82 -3.15
CA LYS A 208 -6.13 -17.14 -2.63
C LYS A 208 -4.88 -17.97 -2.35
N LEU A 209 -4.94 -18.76 -1.29
CA LEU A 209 -3.92 -19.74 -0.92
C LEU A 209 -4.60 -21.10 -0.76
N GLN A 210 -4.23 -22.07 -1.56
CA GLN A 210 -4.68 -23.45 -1.42
C GLN A 210 -3.57 -24.29 -0.79
N THR A 211 -3.94 -25.04 0.25
CA THR A 211 -3.11 -26.04 0.93
C THR A 211 -3.63 -27.45 0.63
N ASN A 212 -3.18 -28.46 1.36
CA ASN A 212 -3.72 -29.81 1.21
C ASN A 212 -5.16 -29.95 1.78
N ASN A 213 -5.53 -29.10 2.74
CA ASN A 213 -6.75 -29.24 3.53
C ASN A 213 -7.74 -28.09 3.34
N TYR A 214 -7.26 -26.92 2.90
CA TYR A 214 -8.09 -25.72 2.80
C TYR A 214 -7.76 -24.88 1.58
N ILE A 215 -8.74 -24.12 1.11
CA ILE A 215 -8.53 -22.90 0.34
C ILE A 215 -8.80 -21.72 1.27
N TYR A 216 -7.81 -20.86 1.44
CA TYR A 216 -7.89 -19.61 2.17
C TYR A 216 -8.14 -18.47 1.18
N THR A 217 -9.07 -17.59 1.54
CA THR A 217 -9.33 -16.37 0.79
C THR A 217 -9.51 -15.20 1.75
N ILE A 218 -9.08 -14.01 1.32
CA ILE A 218 -9.39 -12.75 1.99
C ILE A 218 -10.52 -12.10 1.20
N THR A 219 -11.66 -11.89 1.84
CA THR A 219 -12.81 -11.22 1.21
C THR A 219 -12.54 -9.74 1.00
N GLU A 220 -13.40 -9.05 0.22
CA GLU A 220 -13.31 -7.60 0.02
C GLU A 220 -13.35 -6.82 1.34
N ASN A 221 -14.09 -7.34 2.33
CA ASN A 221 -14.16 -6.77 3.67
C ASN A 221 -12.94 -7.12 4.55
N LEU A 222 -11.88 -7.70 3.97
CA LEU A 222 -10.63 -8.12 4.61
C LEU A 222 -10.83 -9.17 5.71
N ASN A 223 -11.82 -10.05 5.54
CA ASN A 223 -12.06 -11.18 6.42
C ASN A 223 -11.42 -12.45 5.86
N LEU A 224 -10.82 -13.25 6.72
CA LEU A 224 -10.32 -14.57 6.36
C LEU A 224 -11.48 -15.56 6.25
N LYS A 225 -11.55 -16.28 5.13
CA LYS A 225 -12.43 -17.43 4.94
C LYS A 225 -11.62 -18.68 4.61
N ARG A 226 -12.16 -19.83 5.01
CA ARG A 226 -11.52 -21.14 4.87
C ARG A 226 -12.52 -22.10 4.27
N ILE A 227 -12.23 -22.58 3.08
CA ILE A 227 -13.05 -23.59 2.41
C ILE A 227 -12.35 -24.94 2.61
N PRO A 228 -12.96 -25.92 3.28
CA PRO A 228 -12.37 -27.23 3.45
C PRO A 228 -12.27 -27.95 2.11
N ILE A 229 -11.14 -28.60 1.86
CA ILE A 229 -10.90 -29.46 0.71
C ILE A 229 -10.31 -30.79 1.16
N LYS A 230 -10.43 -31.80 0.31
CA LYS A 230 -9.84 -33.12 0.52
C LYS A 230 -8.79 -33.36 -0.55
N LYS A 231 -8.01 -34.41 -0.33
CA LYS A 231 -7.19 -34.99 -1.39
C LYS A 231 -8.09 -35.31 -2.59
N ASP A 232 -7.67 -34.84 -3.77
CA ASP A 232 -8.35 -35.02 -5.06
C ASP A 232 -9.68 -34.25 -5.23
N SER A 233 -9.99 -33.29 -4.34
CA SER A 233 -11.13 -32.39 -4.54
C SER A 233 -11.05 -31.69 -5.90
N LYS A 234 -12.18 -31.66 -6.62
CA LYS A 234 -12.30 -30.95 -7.89
C LYS A 234 -12.58 -29.49 -7.60
N ILE A 235 -11.63 -28.63 -7.96
CA ILE A 235 -11.68 -27.20 -7.65
C ILE A 235 -11.75 -26.42 -8.96
N GLN A 236 -12.72 -25.51 -9.06
CA GLN A 236 -12.81 -24.57 -10.16
C GLN A 236 -12.79 -23.13 -9.62
N PHE A 237 -11.81 -22.36 -10.09
CA PHE A 237 -11.69 -20.95 -9.79
C PHE A 237 -12.31 -20.12 -10.90
N PHE A 238 -13.06 -19.09 -10.49
CA PHE A 238 -13.57 -18.08 -11.41
C PHE A 238 -12.74 -16.81 -11.25
N ASN A 239 -12.26 -16.27 -12.37
CA ASN A 239 -11.57 -14.98 -12.38
C ASN A 239 -12.62 -13.86 -12.34
N SER A 240 -13.25 -13.69 -11.17
CA SER A 240 -14.18 -12.61 -10.87
C SER A 240 -13.76 -11.91 -9.59
N TYR A 241 -14.13 -10.63 -9.51
CA TYR A 241 -13.96 -9.80 -8.31
C TYR A 241 -14.69 -10.41 -7.10
N PHE A 242 -15.83 -11.05 -7.34
CA PHE A 242 -16.77 -11.61 -6.35
C PHE A 242 -16.41 -13.03 -5.85
N ALA A 243 -15.24 -13.53 -6.25
CA ALA A 243 -14.58 -14.72 -5.71
C ALA A 243 -15.45 -15.99 -5.59
N PHE A 244 -16.20 -16.35 -6.64
CA PHE A 244 -16.81 -17.68 -6.69
C PHE A 244 -15.76 -18.80 -6.77
N ILE A 245 -15.99 -19.87 -6.03
CA ILE A 245 -15.16 -21.08 -6.03
C ILE A 245 -16.10 -22.27 -6.00
N ILE A 246 -15.88 -23.24 -6.88
CA ILE A 246 -16.54 -24.54 -6.81
C ILE A 246 -15.57 -25.55 -6.22
N VAL A 247 -16.04 -26.31 -5.22
CA VAL A 247 -15.31 -27.43 -4.62
C VAL A 247 -16.27 -28.62 -4.53
N ASP A 248 -15.96 -29.73 -5.19
CA ASP A 248 -16.74 -30.99 -5.09
C ASP A 248 -18.26 -30.79 -5.24
N ASN A 249 -18.65 -30.05 -6.28
CA ASN A 249 -20.04 -29.69 -6.61
C ASN A 249 -20.73 -28.77 -5.58
N GLN A 250 -19.98 -28.14 -4.69
CA GLN A 250 -20.46 -27.09 -3.81
C GLN A 250 -20.00 -25.73 -4.32
N VAL A 251 -20.89 -24.75 -4.30
CA VAL A 251 -20.60 -23.39 -4.73
C VAL A 251 -20.34 -22.52 -3.51
N TYR A 252 -19.20 -21.83 -3.53
CA TYR A 252 -18.83 -20.86 -2.52
C TYR A 252 -18.80 -19.47 -3.15
N CYS A 253 -19.36 -18.47 -2.47
CA CYS A 253 -19.28 -17.06 -2.83
C CYS A 253 -18.58 -16.30 -1.70
N ASN A 254 -17.59 -15.45 -2.03
CA ASN A 254 -16.77 -14.76 -1.02
C ASN A 254 -16.19 -15.68 0.08
N GLY A 255 -16.00 -16.96 -0.23
CA GLY A 255 -15.49 -17.95 0.73
C GLY A 255 -16.52 -18.59 1.64
N ASP A 256 -17.79 -18.19 1.58
CA ASP A 256 -18.91 -18.81 2.29
C ASP A 256 -19.66 -19.78 1.36
N LEU A 257 -20.17 -20.88 1.93
CA LEU A 257 -20.95 -21.86 1.19
C LEU A 257 -22.32 -21.25 0.87
N MET A 258 -22.73 -21.34 -0.40
CA MET A 258 -24.05 -20.88 -0.82
C MET A 258 -25.12 -21.93 -0.47
N ASP A 259 -26.23 -21.46 0.09
CA ASP A 259 -27.35 -22.31 0.49
C ASP A 259 -28.29 -22.64 -0.68
N GLU A 260 -28.89 -23.83 -0.63
CA GLU A 260 -29.91 -24.33 -1.57
C GLU A 260 -29.53 -24.38 -3.07
N VAL A 261 -28.23 -24.32 -3.38
CA VAL A 261 -27.76 -24.35 -4.78
C VAL A 261 -27.94 -25.72 -5.44
N ASP A 262 -28.66 -25.74 -6.55
CA ASP A 262 -28.69 -26.86 -7.49
C ASP A 262 -27.48 -26.78 -8.44
N PHE A 263 -26.42 -27.49 -8.07
CA PHE A 263 -25.14 -27.44 -8.78
C PHE A 263 -25.24 -27.80 -10.28
N ASP A 264 -26.07 -28.79 -10.62
CA ASP A 264 -26.15 -29.30 -11.99
C ASP A 264 -26.70 -28.25 -12.98
N THR A 265 -27.48 -27.28 -12.47
CA THR A 265 -28.08 -26.20 -13.27
C THR A 265 -27.51 -24.83 -12.93
N PHE A 266 -26.51 -24.77 -12.05
CA PHE A 266 -25.93 -23.52 -11.59
C PHE A 266 -25.15 -22.81 -12.71
N GLU A 267 -25.46 -21.54 -12.93
CA GLU A 267 -24.78 -20.68 -13.88
C GLU A 267 -24.63 -19.24 -13.39
N PHE A 268 -23.61 -18.56 -13.91
CA PHE A 268 -23.36 -17.15 -13.63
C PHE A 268 -24.02 -16.26 -14.66
N PHE A 269 -24.55 -15.13 -14.21
CA PHE A 269 -24.69 -14.01 -15.12
C PHE A 269 -23.31 -13.42 -15.40
N THR A 270 -23.08 -12.95 -16.62
CA THR A 270 -21.78 -12.40 -17.02
C THR A 270 -21.92 -11.00 -17.60
N TYR A 271 -20.93 -10.14 -17.36
CA TYR A 271 -20.90 -8.83 -18.01
C TYR A 271 -20.81 -9.00 -19.54
N PRO A 272 -21.61 -8.28 -20.34
CA PRO A 272 -21.67 -8.46 -21.79
C PRO A 272 -20.32 -8.35 -22.51
N ASN A 273 -19.47 -7.42 -22.04
CA ASN A 273 -18.20 -7.11 -22.70
C ASN A 273 -17.06 -8.06 -22.30
N SER A 274 -16.95 -8.45 -21.03
CA SER A 274 -15.83 -9.26 -20.54
C SER A 274 -16.15 -10.75 -20.46
N LYS A 275 -17.43 -11.12 -20.46
CA LYS A 275 -17.92 -12.47 -20.10
C LYS A 275 -17.44 -12.94 -18.72
N SER A 276 -16.98 -12.01 -17.87
CA SER A 276 -16.64 -12.33 -16.48
C SER A 276 -17.92 -12.47 -15.67
N PRO A 277 -17.96 -13.41 -14.70
CA PRO A 277 -19.07 -13.54 -13.77
C PRO A 277 -19.37 -12.22 -13.05
N THR A 278 -20.65 -11.89 -12.94
CA THR A 278 -21.15 -10.82 -12.07
C THR A 278 -21.41 -11.37 -10.67
N GLU A 279 -21.92 -10.52 -9.78
CA GLU A 279 -22.43 -10.86 -8.45
C GLU A 279 -23.68 -11.74 -8.52
N PHE A 280 -24.37 -11.76 -9.65
CA PHE A 280 -25.59 -12.51 -9.84
C PHE A 280 -25.28 -13.91 -10.37
N SER A 281 -25.97 -14.90 -9.82
CA SER A 281 -25.99 -16.27 -10.32
C SER A 281 -27.39 -16.86 -10.22
N LYS A 282 -27.61 -18.02 -10.81
CA LYS A 282 -28.88 -18.73 -10.68
C LYS A 282 -28.70 -20.22 -10.85
N ASP A 283 -29.71 -20.96 -10.44
CA ASP A 283 -29.92 -22.34 -10.83
C ASP A 283 -31.39 -22.52 -11.26
N LYS A 284 -31.86 -23.77 -11.40
CA LYS A 284 -33.26 -24.03 -11.81
C LYS A 284 -34.32 -23.60 -10.80
N ASN A 285 -33.95 -23.38 -9.53
CA ASN A 285 -34.85 -23.10 -8.41
C ASN A 285 -34.75 -21.63 -7.95
N HIS A 286 -33.56 -21.04 -7.93
CA HIS A 286 -33.29 -19.74 -7.30
C HIS A 286 -32.43 -18.82 -8.17
N VAL A 287 -32.59 -17.52 -7.94
CA VAL A 287 -31.66 -16.49 -8.42
C VAL A 287 -30.97 -15.90 -7.20
N TYR A 288 -29.67 -15.68 -7.31
CA TYR A 288 -28.81 -15.24 -6.22
C TYR A 288 -28.17 -13.89 -6.51
N TYR A 289 -27.93 -13.13 -5.45
CA TYR A 289 -27.01 -12.00 -5.44
C TYR A 289 -25.96 -12.26 -4.36
N TYR A 290 -24.70 -12.40 -4.76
CA TYR A 290 -23.67 -13.04 -3.94
C TYR A 290 -24.11 -14.44 -3.47
N ASP A 291 -24.23 -14.62 -2.16
CA ASP A 291 -24.68 -15.84 -1.46
C ASP A 291 -26.17 -15.80 -1.07
N GLU A 292 -26.87 -14.68 -1.31
CA GLU A 292 -28.24 -14.47 -0.87
C GLU A 292 -29.26 -14.80 -1.97
N ILE A 293 -30.36 -15.47 -1.59
CA ILE A 293 -31.48 -15.78 -2.49
C ILE A 293 -32.34 -14.54 -2.72
N LEU A 294 -32.55 -14.18 -3.99
CA LEU A 294 -33.42 -13.08 -4.40
C LEU A 294 -34.90 -13.52 -4.41
N VAL A 295 -35.58 -13.25 -3.31
CA VAL A 295 -36.99 -13.64 -3.14
C VAL A 295 -37.89 -13.06 -4.25
N GLY A 296 -38.55 -13.97 -4.96
CA GLY A 296 -39.51 -13.65 -6.02
C GLY A 296 -38.89 -13.23 -7.35
N ALA A 297 -37.63 -13.55 -7.60
CA ALA A 297 -37.06 -13.61 -8.94
C ALA A 297 -37.24 -15.04 -9.51
N ASP A 298 -37.73 -15.16 -10.75
CA ASP A 298 -37.86 -16.42 -11.47
C ASP A 298 -36.58 -16.68 -12.29
N PRO A 299 -35.85 -17.79 -12.02
CA PRO A 299 -34.61 -18.11 -12.73
C PRO A 299 -34.77 -18.29 -14.25
N LYS A 300 -35.97 -18.58 -14.74
CA LYS A 300 -36.23 -18.78 -16.16
C LYS A 300 -36.32 -17.47 -16.93
N THR A 301 -36.79 -16.40 -16.28
CA THR A 301 -37.04 -15.11 -16.92
C THR A 301 -36.07 -14.02 -16.48
N ALA A 302 -35.37 -14.22 -15.37
CA ALA A 302 -34.34 -13.32 -14.88
C ALA A 302 -33.18 -13.14 -15.88
N LYS A 303 -32.82 -11.88 -16.14
CA LYS A 303 -31.73 -11.48 -17.05
C LYS A 303 -31.06 -10.19 -16.58
N LEU A 304 -29.86 -9.91 -17.06
CA LEU A 304 -29.24 -8.59 -16.88
C LEU A 304 -29.73 -7.62 -17.97
N ASN A 305 -30.02 -6.38 -17.58
CA ASN A 305 -30.25 -5.28 -18.52
C ASN A 305 -28.92 -4.59 -18.91
N ASP A 306 -28.99 -3.57 -19.77
CA ASP A 306 -27.80 -2.83 -20.25
C ASP A 306 -27.04 -2.07 -19.16
N LYS A 307 -27.63 -1.92 -17.97
CA LYS A 307 -27.01 -1.33 -16.78
C LYS A 307 -26.45 -2.39 -15.83
N ASN A 308 -26.39 -3.65 -16.24
CA ASN A 308 -26.00 -4.82 -15.43
C ASN A 308 -26.86 -5.01 -14.18
N GLN A 309 -28.11 -4.54 -14.20
CA GLN A 309 -29.07 -4.81 -13.14
C GLN A 309 -29.86 -6.06 -13.50
N LEU A 310 -30.14 -6.89 -12.50
CA LEU A 310 -31.02 -8.03 -12.70
C LEU A 310 -32.46 -7.53 -12.87
N VAL A 311 -33.12 -7.96 -13.93
CA VAL A 311 -34.53 -7.69 -14.23
C VAL A 311 -35.28 -8.99 -14.40
N ASP A 312 -36.50 -9.02 -13.87
CA ASP A 312 -37.43 -10.12 -14.01
C ASP A 312 -38.88 -9.60 -13.96
N GLY A 313 -39.61 -9.76 -15.07
CA GLY A 313 -40.93 -9.18 -15.26
C GLY A 313 -40.95 -7.66 -15.04
N ASP A 314 -41.86 -7.20 -14.17
CA ASP A 314 -42.04 -5.79 -13.80
C ASP A 314 -41.07 -5.34 -12.69
N TYR A 315 -40.10 -6.17 -12.31
CA TYR A 315 -39.18 -5.88 -11.21
C TYR A 315 -37.73 -5.85 -11.66
N LYS A 316 -36.94 -5.03 -10.98
CA LYS A 316 -35.49 -4.99 -11.07
C LYS A 316 -34.88 -5.06 -9.68
N TRP A 317 -33.69 -5.63 -9.59
CA TRP A 317 -32.90 -5.67 -8.38
C TRP A 317 -31.70 -4.75 -8.53
N VAL A 318 -31.62 -3.76 -7.65
CA VAL A 318 -30.62 -2.68 -7.70
C VAL A 318 -29.71 -2.81 -6.49
N PRO A 319 -28.41 -3.10 -6.70
CA PRO A 319 -27.42 -3.10 -5.63
C PRO A 319 -27.39 -1.76 -4.88
N ASP A 320 -27.33 -1.81 -3.56
CA ASP A 320 -27.06 -0.65 -2.74
C ASP A 320 -25.55 -0.35 -2.75
N LEU A 321 -25.13 0.47 -3.71
CA LEU A 321 -23.72 0.86 -3.87
C LEU A 321 -23.16 1.66 -2.67
N TYR A 322 -24.01 2.07 -1.72
CA TYR A 322 -23.61 2.82 -0.54
C TYR A 322 -23.61 1.96 0.75
N SER A 323 -24.07 0.71 0.68
CA SER A 323 -24.04 -0.22 1.81
C SER A 323 -22.74 -0.99 1.88
N THR A 324 -22.26 -1.24 3.11
CA THR A 324 -21.11 -2.13 3.37
C THR A 324 -21.47 -3.61 3.39
N ASN A 325 -22.77 -3.94 3.30
CA ASN A 325 -23.31 -5.29 3.57
C ASN A 325 -23.91 -5.96 2.33
N ASN A 326 -23.45 -5.63 1.11
CA ASN A 326 -23.95 -6.24 -0.13
C ASN A 326 -25.49 -6.24 -0.23
N ASN A 327 -26.14 -5.16 0.22
CA ASN A 327 -27.60 -5.06 0.17
C ASN A 327 -28.10 -4.88 -1.27
N ILE A 328 -29.31 -5.34 -1.52
CA ILE A 328 -29.97 -5.20 -2.82
C ILE A 328 -31.45 -4.88 -2.66
N PHE A 329 -31.94 -3.92 -3.44
CA PHE A 329 -33.34 -3.49 -3.40
C PHE A 329 -34.12 -4.08 -4.56
N LYS A 330 -35.33 -4.58 -4.27
CA LYS A 330 -36.31 -4.94 -5.29
C LYS A 330 -37.18 -3.71 -5.59
N GLU A 331 -37.08 -3.21 -6.81
CA GLU A 331 -37.84 -2.05 -7.29
C GLU A 331 -38.80 -2.49 -8.39
N LYS A 332 -39.99 -1.88 -8.45
CA LYS A 332 -40.85 -1.99 -9.62
C LYS A 332 -40.27 -1.14 -10.75
N ILE A 333 -40.32 -1.63 -11.97
CA ILE A 333 -39.95 -0.88 -13.17
C ILE A 333 -41.13 0.03 -13.48
N ASP A 334 -40.97 1.32 -13.22
CA ASP A 334 -41.92 2.34 -13.68
C ASP A 334 -41.70 2.58 -15.19
N GLU A 335 -42.79 2.63 -15.96
CA GLU A 335 -42.80 2.82 -17.43
C GLU A 335 -42.15 4.13 -17.91
#